data_AF-A0A453IPY8-F1
#
_entry.id   AF-A0A453IPY8-F1
#
_cell.length_a   1.000
_cell.length_b   1.000
_cell.length_c   1.000
_cell.angle_alpha   90.00
_cell.angle_beta   90.00
_cell.angle_gamma   90.00
#
_symmetry.space_group_name_H-M   'P 1'
#
loop_
_entity.id
_entity.type
_entity.pdbx_description
1 polymer ?
#
loop_
_entity_poly.entity_id
_entity_poly.type
_entity_poly.pdbx_seq_one_letter_code
_entity_poly.pdbx_strand_id
1 'polypeptide(L)'
;LAVDASIWMVQFMRAMRDDKGDMVRDAHILGFLRRICKLLFLRARPVFVFDGATPALKRRTLAARRRNRDAAQAKVRKTAEKLLISHLKASRLEELAAQIKSDRAKHDAKGKQVESSRGEETEKTDGGQNRNDDGENSRGAAAPINQEKLDELVTCCRG
;
A
#
# COMPACT_ATOMS: atom_id res chain seq x y z
N LEU A 1 -32.91 32.18 4.13
CA LEU A 1 -31.55 31.63 3.89
C LEU A 1 -31.70 30.16 3.52
N ALA A 2 -31.46 29.78 2.27
CA ALA A 2 -31.49 28.38 1.87
C ALA A 2 -30.14 27.72 2.21
N VAL A 3 -30.20 26.53 2.81
CA VAL A 3 -29.02 25.75 3.21
C VAL A 3 -29.11 24.38 2.58
N ASP A 4 -28.07 23.98 1.85
CA ASP A 4 -27.93 22.60 1.36
C ASP A 4 -27.56 21.69 2.55
N ALA A 5 -28.48 20.80 2.89
CA ALA A 5 -28.31 19.85 3.98
C ALA A 5 -27.52 18.61 3.55
N SER A 6 -27.67 18.18 2.30
CA SER A 6 -26.92 17.05 1.72
C SER A 6 -25.43 17.30 1.74
N ILE A 7 -24.99 18.52 1.39
CA ILE A 7 -23.58 18.87 1.42
C ILE A 7 -23.05 18.93 2.86
N TRP A 8 -23.85 19.46 3.81
CA TRP A 8 -23.47 19.51 5.22
C TRP A 8 -23.22 18.11 5.78
N MET A 9 -24.09 17.14 5.50
CA MET A 9 -23.93 15.76 5.97
C MET A 9 -22.59 15.16 5.49
N VAL A 10 -22.31 15.24 4.18
CA VAL A 10 -21.08 14.70 3.60
C VAL A 10 -19.85 15.43 4.13
N GLN A 11 -19.93 16.75 4.31
CA GLN A 11 -18.84 17.54 4.88
C GLN A 11 -18.53 17.13 6.32
N PHE A 12 -19.53 17.02 7.18
CA PHE A 12 -19.32 16.67 8.59
C PHE A 12 -18.70 15.29 8.75
N MET A 13 -19.20 14.28 8.01
CA MET A 13 -18.62 12.93 8.03
C MET A 13 -17.17 12.88 7.52
N ARG A 14 -16.80 13.77 6.59
CA ARG A 14 -15.43 13.81 6.05
C ARG A 14 -14.48 14.65 6.90
N ALA A 15 -14.95 15.75 7.45
CA ALA A 15 -14.12 16.77 8.11
C ALA A 15 -13.98 16.58 9.62
N MET A 16 -14.97 16.01 10.31
CA MET A 16 -14.87 15.80 11.76
C MET A 16 -14.17 14.47 12.04
N ARG A 17 -12.92 14.59 12.48
CA ARG A 17 -12.00 13.50 12.81
C ARG A 17 -11.50 13.71 14.23
N ASP A 18 -11.39 12.62 14.99
CA ASP A 18 -10.73 12.64 16.30
C ASP A 18 -9.21 12.74 16.13
N ASP A 19 -8.48 12.95 17.23
CA ASP A 19 -7.00 13.07 17.21
C ASP A 19 -6.30 11.85 16.62
N LYS A 20 -6.96 10.68 16.62
CA LYS A 20 -6.50 9.44 16.01
C LYS A 20 -6.78 9.33 14.50
N GLY A 21 -7.49 10.30 13.92
CA GLY A 21 -7.91 10.32 12.52
C GLY A 21 -9.18 9.51 12.22
N ASP A 22 -9.81 8.92 13.24
CA ASP A 22 -11.08 8.21 13.09
C ASP A 22 -12.24 9.18 12.93
N MET A 23 -13.28 8.73 12.23
CA MET A 23 -14.49 9.54 12.04
C MET A 23 -15.25 9.64 13.36
N VAL A 24 -15.60 10.86 13.76
CA VAL A 24 -16.42 11.08 14.96
C VAL A 24 -17.78 10.41 14.77
N ARG A 25 -18.20 9.62 15.75
CA ARG A 25 -19.54 9.01 15.76
C ARG A 25 -20.61 10.10 15.71
N ASP A 26 -21.62 9.90 14.87
CA ASP A 26 -22.73 10.84 14.72
C ASP A 26 -22.30 12.28 14.39
N ALA A 27 -21.15 12.41 13.70
CA ALA A 27 -20.58 13.70 13.29
C ALA A 27 -21.60 14.62 12.61
N HIS A 28 -22.45 14.06 11.75
CA HIS A 28 -23.47 14.82 11.07
C HIS A 28 -24.47 15.46 12.06
N ILE A 29 -24.92 14.77 13.10
CA ILE A 29 -25.86 15.31 14.10
C ILE A 29 -25.20 16.45 14.87
N LEU A 30 -24.00 16.21 15.40
CA LEU A 30 -23.25 17.22 16.17
C LEU A 30 -22.95 18.46 15.34
N GLY A 31 -22.53 18.27 14.08
CA GLY A 31 -22.23 19.35 13.16
C GLY A 31 -23.46 20.18 12.79
N PHE A 32 -24.59 19.50 12.52
CA PHE A 32 -25.86 20.16 12.25
C PHE A 32 -26.32 21.01 13.43
N LEU A 33 -26.33 20.43 14.64
CA LEU A 33 -26.75 21.14 15.85
C LEU A 33 -25.94 22.42 16.04
N ARG A 34 -24.61 22.34 15.98
CA ARG A 34 -23.72 23.51 16.13
C ARG A 34 -24.01 24.59 15.10
N ARG A 35 -24.22 24.22 13.83
CA ARG A 35 -24.53 25.20 12.77
C ARG A 35 -25.94 25.78 12.90
N ILE A 36 -26.94 24.98 13.26
CA ILE A 36 -28.31 25.44 13.51
C ILE A 36 -28.32 26.45 14.65
N CYS A 37 -27.70 26.12 15.79
CA CYS A 37 -27.59 27.03 16.93
C CYS A 37 -26.94 28.36 16.53
N LYS A 38 -25.86 28.32 15.72
CA LYS A 38 -25.22 29.54 15.21
C LYS A 38 -26.14 30.38 14.31
N LEU A 39 -26.92 29.73 13.44
CA LEU A 39 -27.85 30.44 12.55
C LEU A 39 -29.02 31.08 13.32
N LEU A 40 -29.56 30.37 14.30
CA LEU A 40 -30.64 30.88 15.16
C LEU A 40 -30.14 32.01 16.06
N PHE A 41 -28.89 31.94 16.56
CA PHE A 41 -28.26 33.03 17.30
C PHE A 41 -28.17 34.32 16.46
N LEU A 42 -27.88 34.19 15.16
CA LEU A 42 -27.89 35.30 14.21
C LEU A 42 -29.31 35.71 13.77
N ARG A 43 -30.36 35.18 14.41
CA ARG A 43 -31.78 35.40 14.09
C ARG A 43 -32.15 35.04 12.64
N ALA A 44 -31.37 34.18 12.00
CA ALA A 44 -31.69 33.66 10.68
C ALA A 44 -32.72 32.52 10.81
N ARG A 45 -33.65 32.44 9.85
CA ARG A 45 -34.57 31.32 9.69
C ARG A 45 -34.11 30.49 8.48
N PRO A 46 -33.25 29.46 8.69
CA PRO A 46 -32.78 28.65 7.58
C PRO A 46 -33.87 27.72 7.05
N VAL A 47 -33.88 27.53 5.74
CA VAL A 47 -34.67 26.50 5.07
C VAL A 47 -33.68 25.46 4.55
N PHE A 48 -33.79 24.24 5.07
CA PHE A 48 -32.91 23.13 4.69
C PHE A 48 -33.44 22.44 3.43
N VAL A 49 -32.58 22.33 2.42
CA VAL A 49 -32.86 21.68 1.15
C VAL A 49 -32.02 20.42 1.06
N PHE A 50 -32.65 19.30 0.74
CA PHE A 50 -31.97 18.04 0.48
C PHE A 50 -32.03 17.74 -1.01
N ASP A 51 -30.90 17.31 -1.58
CA ASP A 51 -30.88 16.81 -2.94
C ASP A 51 -31.77 15.57 -3.09
N GLY A 52 -32.61 15.57 -4.14
CA GLY A 52 -33.42 14.43 -4.53
C GLY A 52 -32.68 13.45 -5.45
N ALA A 53 -33.43 12.76 -6.30
CA ALA A 53 -32.83 11.84 -7.28
C ALA A 53 -31.90 12.59 -8.25
N THR A 54 -30.78 11.94 -8.61
CA THR A 54 -29.84 12.51 -9.59
C THR A 54 -30.53 12.63 -10.97
N PRO A 55 -30.50 13.83 -11.59
CA PRO A 55 -31.10 14.05 -12.92
C PRO A 55 -30.36 13.23 -13.99
N ALA A 56 -31.10 12.77 -15.01
CA ALA A 56 -30.61 11.84 -16.04
C ALA A 56 -29.28 12.29 -16.67
N LEU A 57 -29.17 13.58 -17.00
CA LEU A 57 -27.98 14.19 -17.60
C LEU A 57 -26.70 13.97 -16.76
N LYS A 58 -26.79 13.97 -15.43
CA LYS A 58 -25.63 13.82 -14.52
C LYS A 58 -25.34 12.37 -14.13
N ARG A 59 -26.23 11.42 -14.42
CA ARG A 59 -26.09 10.01 -13.98
C ARG A 59 -24.80 9.37 -14.49
N ARG A 60 -24.51 9.53 -15.80
CA ARG A 60 -23.30 8.94 -16.42
C ARG A 60 -22.02 9.48 -15.78
N THR A 61 -21.94 10.80 -15.57
CA THR A 61 -20.76 11.44 -14.98
C THR A 61 -20.59 11.07 -13.51
N LEU A 62 -21.66 11.00 -12.72
CA LEU A 62 -21.58 10.56 -11.33
C LEU A 62 -21.15 9.09 -11.21
N ALA A 63 -21.68 8.21 -12.08
CA ALA A 63 -21.27 6.81 -12.11
C ALA A 63 -19.78 6.66 -12.44
N ALA A 64 -19.27 7.41 -13.42
CA ALA A 64 -17.84 7.44 -13.75
C ALA A 64 -16.99 7.93 -12.57
N ARG A 65 -17.40 9.02 -11.90
CA ARG A 65 -16.72 9.54 -10.71
C ARG A 65 -16.68 8.52 -9.57
N ARG A 66 -17.78 7.80 -9.34
CA ARG A 66 -17.85 6.73 -8.34
C ARG A 66 -16.87 5.60 -8.68
N ARG A 67 -16.88 5.12 -9.92
CA ARG A 67 -15.93 4.08 -10.39
C ARG A 67 -14.48 4.49 -10.18
N ASN A 68 -14.13 5.74 -10.48
CA ASN A 68 -12.77 6.25 -10.28
C ASN A 68 -12.39 6.31 -8.80
N ARG A 69 -13.30 6.72 -7.91
CA ARG A 69 -13.08 6.73 -6.46
C ARG A 69 -12.84 5.32 -5.93
N ASP A 70 -13.67 4.37 -6.34
CA ASP A 70 -13.58 2.98 -5.88
C ASP A 70 -12.28 2.33 -6.40
N ALA A 71 -11.90 2.59 -7.65
CA ALA A 71 -10.63 2.15 -8.22
C ALA A 71 -9.42 2.77 -7.50
N ALA A 72 -9.47 4.05 -7.16
CA ALA A 72 -8.43 4.71 -6.38
C ALA A 72 -8.29 4.10 -4.98
N GLN A 73 -9.40 3.83 -4.28
CA GLN A 73 -9.39 3.14 -2.99
C GLN A 73 -8.79 1.73 -3.07
N ALA A 74 -9.14 0.97 -4.12
CA ALA A 74 -8.56 -0.35 -4.35
C ALA A 74 -7.05 -0.28 -4.59
N LYS A 75 -6.56 0.71 -5.34
CA LYS A 75 -5.12 0.94 -5.55
C LYS A 75 -4.42 1.28 -4.24
N VAL A 76 -4.96 2.20 -3.44
CA VAL A 76 -4.39 2.56 -2.13
C VAL A 76 -4.26 1.33 -1.23
N ARG A 77 -5.30 0.49 -1.15
CA ARG A 77 -5.26 -0.76 -0.37
C ARG A 77 -4.17 -1.71 -0.85
N LYS A 78 -4.08 -1.96 -2.17
CA LYS A 78 -3.03 -2.82 -2.76
C LYS A 78 -1.64 -2.27 -2.50
N THR A 79 -1.45 -0.95 -2.58
CA THR A 79 -0.15 -0.31 -2.30
C THR A 79 0.22 -0.45 -0.82
N ALA A 80 -0.71 -0.21 0.11
CA ALA A 80 -0.48 -0.37 1.54
C ALA A 80 -0.08 -1.81 1.90
N GLU A 81 -0.74 -2.80 1.29
CA GLU A 81 -0.41 -4.22 1.47
C GLU A 81 1.01 -4.55 0.99
N LYS A 82 1.36 -4.11 -0.23
CA LYS A 82 2.71 -4.31 -0.77
C LYS A 82 3.78 -3.64 0.08
N LEU A 83 3.52 -2.43 0.56
CA LEU A 83 4.42 -1.68 1.43
C LEU A 83 4.66 -2.43 2.74
N LEU A 84 3.59 -2.94 3.37
CA LEU A 84 3.69 -3.74 4.59
C LEU A 84 4.53 -5.00 4.38
N ILE A 85 4.27 -5.75 3.30
CA ILE A 85 5.04 -6.96 2.98
C ILE A 85 6.52 -6.62 2.74
N SER A 86 6.80 -5.53 2.03
CA SER A 86 8.18 -5.09 1.78
C SER A 86 8.91 -4.76 3.08
N HIS A 87 8.24 -4.09 4.02
CA HIS A 87 8.80 -3.75 5.31
C HIS A 87 9.13 -5.01 6.15
N LEU A 88 8.22 -5.98 6.19
CA LEU A 88 8.44 -7.25 6.90
C LEU A 88 9.60 -8.06 6.31
N LYS A 89 9.73 -8.10 4.98
CA LYS A 89 10.84 -8.77 4.30
C LYS A 89 12.18 -8.11 4.59
N ALA A 90 12.23 -6.76 4.58
CA ALA A 90 13.44 -6.01 4.90
C ALA A 90 13.93 -6.30 6.34
N SER A 91 13.04 -6.23 7.33
CA SER A 91 13.37 -6.55 8.73
C SER A 91 13.94 -7.97 8.88
N ARG A 92 13.33 -8.96 8.22
CA ARG A 92 13.80 -10.35 8.28
C ARG A 92 15.20 -10.53 7.67
N LEU A 93 15.49 -9.85 6.57
CA LEU A 93 16.81 -9.91 5.95
C LEU A 93 17.88 -9.27 6.84
N GLU A 94 17.56 -8.16 7.51
CA GLU A 94 18.46 -7.51 8.47
C GLU A 94 18.77 -8.40 9.67
N GLU A 95 17.76 -9.06 10.24
CA GLU A 95 17.93 -10.02 11.34
C GLU A 95 18.82 -11.20 10.94
N LEU A 96 18.57 -11.80 9.76
CA LEU A 96 19.41 -12.89 9.25
C LEU A 96 20.84 -12.43 9.00
N ALA A 97 21.04 -11.23 8.44
CA ALA A 97 22.36 -10.66 8.25
C ALA A 97 23.10 -10.41 9.58
N ALA A 98 22.39 -9.99 10.63
CA ALA A 98 22.94 -9.85 11.98
C ALA A 98 23.30 -11.20 12.61
N GLN A 99 22.46 -12.22 12.44
CA GLN A 99 22.73 -13.58 12.91
C GLN A 99 23.97 -14.18 12.24
N ILE A 100 24.08 -14.08 10.91
CA ILE A 100 25.25 -14.55 10.16
C ILE A 100 26.55 -13.87 10.63
N LYS A 101 26.51 -12.56 10.90
CA LYS A 101 27.66 -11.84 11.48
C LYS A 101 28.02 -12.37 12.87
N SER A 102 27.03 -12.67 13.70
CA SER A 102 27.25 -13.23 15.04
C SER A 102 27.79 -14.65 15.02
N ASP A 103 27.34 -15.48 14.08
CA ASP A 103 27.79 -16.87 13.94
C ASP A 103 29.21 -16.95 13.39
N ARG A 104 29.56 -16.06 12.44
CA ARG A 104 30.95 -15.90 11.98
C ARG A 104 31.91 -15.51 13.12
N ALA A 105 31.54 -14.52 13.94
CA ALA A 105 32.36 -14.11 15.09
C ALA A 105 32.55 -15.22 16.13
N LYS A 106 31.58 -16.12 16.32
CA LYS A 106 31.71 -17.29 17.20
C LYS A 106 32.60 -18.38 16.62
N HIS A 107 32.59 -18.56 15.29
CA HIS A 107 33.43 -19.53 14.60
C HIS A 107 34.91 -19.11 14.62
N ASP A 108 35.19 -17.82 14.42
CA ASP A 108 36.56 -17.27 14.47
C ASP A 108 37.20 -17.37 15.86
N ALA A 109 36.40 -17.32 16.93
CA ALA A 109 36.88 -17.52 18.31
C ALA A 109 37.24 -18.98 18.64
N LYS A 110 36.73 -19.96 17.88
CA LYS A 110 36.96 -21.40 18.11
C LYS A 110 38.07 -22.00 17.23
N GLY A 111 38.51 -21.26 16.20
CA GLY A 111 39.63 -21.63 15.32
C GLY A 111 41.03 -21.46 15.92
N LYS A 112 41.17 -20.93 17.16
CA LYS A 112 42.46 -20.77 17.85
C LYS A 112 42.93 -22.03 18.61
N GLN A 113 42.52 -23.21 18.15
CA GLN A 113 43.13 -24.50 18.49
C GLN A 113 43.03 -25.40 17.26
N VAL A 114 43.99 -25.27 16.34
CA VAL A 114 44.65 -26.33 15.57
C VAL A 114 45.33 -25.61 14.41
N GLU A 115 46.58 -25.19 14.63
CA GLU A 115 47.62 -25.32 13.61
C GLU A 115 49.00 -25.06 14.25
N SER A 116 49.78 -26.12 14.35
CA SER A 116 51.23 -26.06 14.43
C SER A 116 51.78 -27.31 13.76
N SER A 117 52.10 -27.22 12.47
CA SER A 117 53.42 -27.61 11.95
C SER A 117 53.54 -27.44 10.43
N ARG A 118 54.18 -26.32 10.05
CA ARG A 118 55.47 -26.24 9.32
C ARG A 118 55.51 -26.59 7.82
N GLY A 119 55.85 -25.58 6.99
CA GLY A 119 56.52 -25.75 5.69
C GLY A 119 56.38 -24.59 4.69
N GLU A 120 57.21 -23.55 4.81
CA GLU A 120 57.66 -22.64 3.73
C GLU A 120 58.84 -23.31 3.00
N GLU A 121 59.19 -23.18 1.71
CA GLU A 121 58.91 -22.37 0.50
C GLU A 121 59.29 -23.29 -0.71
N THR A 122 58.89 -23.13 -1.99
CA THR A 122 59.50 -22.19 -2.97
C THR A 122 58.87 -22.42 -4.37
N GLU A 123 58.29 -21.36 -4.95
CA GLU A 123 58.34 -20.81 -6.32
C GLU A 123 58.41 -21.62 -7.66
N LYS A 124 57.70 -21.03 -8.66
CA LYS A 124 57.79 -21.08 -10.16
C LYS A 124 56.93 -22.16 -10.86
N THR A 125 56.22 -21.97 -11.99
CA THR A 125 56.27 -21.08 -13.18
C THR A 125 54.86 -21.00 -13.80
N ASP A 126 54.36 -19.82 -14.20
CA ASP A 126 54.21 -19.31 -15.59
C ASP A 126 53.19 -20.01 -16.52
N GLY A 127 52.39 -19.21 -17.24
CA GLY A 127 51.77 -19.59 -18.52
C GLY A 127 50.24 -19.45 -18.69
N GLY A 128 49.80 -18.33 -19.29
CA GLY A 128 48.99 -18.41 -20.52
C GLY A 128 47.44 -18.28 -20.48
N GLN A 129 46.98 -17.05 -20.72
CA GLN A 129 45.96 -16.59 -21.70
C GLN A 129 44.65 -17.38 -22.03
N ASN A 130 43.59 -16.55 -22.06
CA ASN A 130 42.53 -16.40 -23.09
C ASN A 130 41.21 -17.20 -23.07
N ARG A 131 40.13 -16.38 -23.01
CA ARG A 131 38.92 -16.29 -23.88
C ARG A 131 37.90 -17.44 -23.88
N ASN A 132 36.67 -17.01 -23.56
CA ASN A 132 35.37 -17.20 -24.25
C ASN A 132 35.08 -18.57 -24.87
N ASP A 133 33.92 -19.18 -24.55
CA ASP A 133 32.79 -19.22 -25.48
C ASP A 133 31.51 -19.74 -24.81
N ASP A 134 30.40 -19.35 -25.41
CA ASP A 134 28.99 -19.50 -25.06
C ASP A 134 28.44 -20.94 -25.16
N GLY A 135 27.26 -21.17 -24.57
CA GLY A 135 26.51 -22.41 -24.76
C GLY A 135 25.16 -22.42 -24.07
N GLU A 136 24.12 -22.00 -24.80
CA GLU A 136 22.73 -21.86 -24.39
C GLU A 136 21.98 -23.17 -24.02
N ASN A 137 20.96 -22.97 -23.18
CA ASN A 137 19.61 -23.60 -23.21
C ASN A 137 19.40 -25.04 -22.70
N SER A 138 18.68 -25.14 -21.57
CA SER A 138 17.47 -25.96 -21.52
C SER A 138 16.49 -25.54 -20.41
N ARG A 139 15.27 -25.30 -20.88
CA ARG A 139 13.98 -24.98 -20.23
C ARG A 139 13.63 -25.80 -18.97
N GLY A 140 13.16 -25.08 -17.95
CA GLY A 140 12.26 -25.58 -16.89
C GLY A 140 11.20 -24.52 -16.58
N ALA A 141 9.99 -24.72 -17.10
CA ALA A 141 8.89 -23.76 -17.09
C ALA A 141 8.21 -23.63 -15.71
N ALA A 142 8.06 -22.38 -15.23
CA ALA A 142 7.01 -22.03 -14.28
C ALA A 142 6.09 -21.02 -14.95
N ALA A 143 4.85 -21.42 -15.21
CA ALA A 143 3.87 -20.66 -15.98
C ALA A 143 3.56 -19.29 -15.33
N PRO A 144 3.40 -18.21 -16.11
CA PRO A 144 2.83 -16.97 -15.61
C PRO A 144 1.33 -17.17 -15.36
N ILE A 145 0.86 -16.82 -14.17
CA ILE A 145 -0.56 -16.82 -13.82
C ILE A 145 -1.23 -15.74 -14.67
N ASN A 146 -2.14 -16.17 -15.56
CA ASN A 146 -2.85 -15.32 -16.52
C ASN A 146 -3.71 -14.27 -15.79
N GLN A 147 -3.15 -13.06 -15.64
CA GLN A 147 -3.79 -11.88 -15.04
C GLN A 147 -5.01 -11.39 -15.86
N GLU A 148 -5.06 -11.74 -17.15
CA GLU A 148 -6.06 -11.25 -18.12
C GLU A 148 -7.45 -11.86 -17.91
N LYS A 149 -7.53 -13.11 -17.44
CA LYS A 149 -8.82 -13.81 -17.22
C LYS A 149 -9.59 -13.30 -15.99
N LEU A 150 -8.89 -12.66 -15.05
CA LEU A 150 -9.50 -12.07 -13.85
C LEU A 150 -10.15 -10.71 -14.18
N ASP A 151 -9.61 -9.97 -15.15
CA ASP A 151 -10.19 -8.71 -15.60
C ASP A 151 -11.41 -8.93 -16.52
N GLU A 152 -11.46 -10.05 -17.26
CA GLU A 152 -12.64 -10.45 -18.04
C GLU A 152 -13.82 -10.88 -17.15
N LEU A 153 -13.57 -11.62 -16.07
CA LEU A 153 -14.61 -12.11 -15.16
C LEU A 153 -15.27 -10.96 -14.37
N VAL A 154 -14.50 -9.93 -14.01
CA VAL A 154 -15.00 -8.75 -13.28
C VAL A 154 -15.80 -7.80 -14.19
N THR A 155 -15.60 -7.88 -15.51
CA THR A 155 -16.36 -7.08 -16.49
C THR A 155 -17.74 -7.71 -16.78
N CYS A 156 -17.88 -9.03 -16.67
CA CYS A 156 -19.13 -9.75 -16.92
C CYS A 156 -20.21 -9.49 -15.83
N CYS A 157 -19.83 -9.26 -14.57
CA CYS A 157 -20.79 -9.00 -13.47
C CYS A 157 -21.27 -7.53 -13.38
N ARG A 158 -21.13 -6.74 -14.44
CA ARG A 158 -21.57 -5.32 -14.51
C ARG A 158 -22.59 -5.05 -15.61
N GLY A 159 -23.34 -6.07 -16.04
CA GLY A 159 -24.59 -5.95 -16.79
C GLY A 159 -25.77 -5.69 -15.87
#